data_AF-A0A9E4CXG7-F1
#
_entry.id   AF-A0A9E4CXG7-F1
#
_cell.length_a   1.000
_cell.length_b   1.000
_cell.length_c   1.000
_cell.angle_alpha   90.00
_cell.angle_beta   90.00
_cell.angle_gamma   90.00
#
_symmetry.space_group_name_H-M   'P 1'
#
loop_
_entity.id
_entity.type
_entity.pdbx_description
1 polymer ?
#
loop_
_entity_poly.entity_id
_entity_poly.type
_entity_poly.pdbx_seq_one_letter_code
_entity_poly.pdbx_strand_id
1 'polypeptide(L)'
;QGGTALVWRGRMLVVETAWGAITFDPQRGGTIVDIDVAGYDLEGGVSHDVISYRDSGGLWRMGQEIHGGRWSRVGATSDVPATVRATVGADGTARVMVSVRLDDRPMSIVHSVDPARPLIITTVSGAPRLRRSITLAVRGTGPAVGVTMHQPGAVIERSLERWYRPTFWPLHSFAAPIRDDSGTDRGGGMVVAAANPTGVHVSGDGTVEMVVARTAVKETAFGAIPVMAPAWGLRFGSQAASVAVDLTSGDVIARGRRLSGLLDAAVGRPAPAFPVAVDDLDVDVVAVKPASRGEGVVVRLRNWAPRHERTARLELSGPGSLTGASIVDSRERDLMPLVITGGGAEIPLAGHLVTVRVLSSAASCGAGGGEGAVRIENARPG
;
A
#
# COMPACT_ATOMS: atom_id res chain seq x y z
N GLN A 1 3.04 -9.83 -31.92
CA GLN A 1 2.54 -9.39 -30.60
C GLN A 1 3.40 -10.09 -29.57
N GLY A 2 4.23 -9.35 -28.83
CA GLY A 2 5.19 -9.93 -27.88
C GLY A 2 4.45 -10.52 -26.69
N GLY A 3 4.47 -11.85 -26.57
CA GLY A 3 3.93 -12.56 -25.42
C GLY A 3 4.96 -12.67 -24.30
N THR A 4 4.48 -12.95 -23.08
CA THR A 4 5.36 -13.26 -21.96
C THR A 4 5.98 -14.64 -22.14
N ALA A 5 7.30 -14.73 -22.02
CA ALA A 5 8.04 -16.00 -22.10
C ALA A 5 8.72 -16.32 -20.77
N LEU A 6 8.78 -17.62 -20.45
CA LEU A 6 9.51 -18.15 -19.31
C LEU A 6 10.70 -18.94 -19.83
N VAL A 7 11.91 -18.45 -19.57
CA VAL A 7 13.15 -19.02 -20.12
C VAL A 7 14.06 -19.42 -18.97
N TRP A 8 14.45 -20.69 -18.91
CA TRP A 8 15.50 -21.13 -17.99
C TRP A 8 16.87 -20.93 -18.63
N ARG A 9 17.67 -20.03 -18.05
CA ARG A 9 19.07 -19.80 -18.45
C ARG A 9 19.99 -20.44 -17.42
N GLY A 10 20.43 -21.66 -17.71
CA GLY A 10 21.10 -22.50 -16.72
C GLY A 10 20.15 -22.84 -15.57
N ARG A 11 20.44 -22.34 -14.37
CA ARG A 11 19.60 -22.53 -13.17
C ARG A 11 18.71 -21.33 -12.84
N MET A 12 18.82 -20.23 -13.57
CA MET A 12 18.03 -19.03 -13.34
C MET A 12 16.77 -19.05 -14.20
N LEU A 13 15.67 -18.54 -13.65
CA LEU A 13 14.44 -18.33 -14.39
C LEU A 13 14.40 -16.88 -14.86
N VAL A 14 14.28 -16.66 -16.16
CA VAL A 14 14.06 -15.35 -16.77
C VAL A 14 12.61 -15.25 -17.22
N VAL A 15 11.93 -14.19 -16.78
CA VAL A 15 10.61 -13.80 -17.26
C VAL A 15 10.80 -12.67 -18.26
N GLU A 16 10.57 -12.95 -19.54
CA GLU A 16 10.68 -11.97 -20.62
C GLU A 16 9.29 -11.42 -20.95
N THR A 17 9.18 -10.10 -21.06
CA THR A 17 7.93 -9.37 -21.33
C THR A 17 8.13 -8.37 -22.47
N ALA A 18 7.08 -7.65 -22.86
CA ALA A 18 7.18 -6.63 -23.90
C ALA A 18 8.03 -5.41 -23.47
N TRP A 19 8.19 -5.18 -22.16
CA TRP A 19 8.86 -4.00 -21.61
C TRP A 19 10.25 -4.29 -21.03
N GLY A 20 10.66 -5.56 -20.96
CA GLY A 20 11.93 -5.94 -20.35
C GLY A 20 11.97 -7.38 -19.84
N ALA A 21 12.94 -7.66 -18.97
CA ALA A 21 13.13 -8.97 -18.38
C ALA A 21 13.38 -8.90 -16.87
N ILE A 22 12.95 -9.94 -16.15
CA ILE A 22 13.24 -10.14 -14.72
C ILE A 22 13.88 -11.52 -14.54
N THR A 23 15.00 -11.57 -13.83
CA THR A 23 15.70 -12.82 -13.53
C THR A 23 15.55 -13.21 -12.07
N PHE A 24 15.11 -14.44 -11.84
CA PHE A 24 14.99 -15.07 -10.52
C PHE A 24 16.06 -16.13 -10.33
N ASP A 25 16.68 -16.15 -9.15
CA ASP A 25 17.72 -17.14 -8.80
C ASP A 25 17.26 -18.11 -7.70
N PRO A 26 16.96 -19.38 -8.04
CA PRO A 26 16.62 -20.42 -7.07
C PRO A 26 17.71 -20.68 -6.02
N GLN A 27 18.99 -20.40 -6.29
CA GLN A 27 20.05 -20.57 -5.29
C GLN A 27 20.06 -19.46 -4.24
N ARG A 28 19.48 -18.31 -4.57
CA ARG A 28 19.33 -17.15 -3.68
C ARG A 28 17.86 -16.97 -3.32
N GLY A 29 17.22 -18.03 -2.84
CA GLY A 29 15.87 -17.96 -2.30
C GLY A 29 14.76 -17.77 -3.33
N GLY A 30 15.05 -17.85 -4.63
CA GLY A 30 14.11 -17.44 -5.68
C GLY A 30 13.88 -15.93 -5.71
N THR A 31 14.82 -15.14 -5.17
CA THR A 31 14.77 -13.67 -5.23
C THR A 31 15.06 -13.16 -6.63
N ILE A 32 14.71 -11.89 -6.89
CA ILE A 32 15.04 -11.22 -8.14
C ILE A 32 16.48 -10.74 -8.05
N VAL A 33 17.33 -11.21 -8.97
CA VAL A 33 18.77 -10.87 -9.01
C VAL A 33 19.12 -9.89 -10.11
N ASP A 34 18.21 -9.69 -11.06
CA ASP A 34 18.39 -8.77 -12.18
C ASP A 34 17.02 -8.31 -12.71
N ILE A 35 16.94 -7.04 -13.11
CA ILE A 35 15.78 -6.39 -13.68
C ILE A 35 16.28 -5.51 -14.82
N ASP A 36 16.00 -5.92 -16.05
CA ASP A 36 16.32 -5.17 -17.26
C ASP A 36 15.06 -4.45 -17.74
N VAL A 37 14.93 -3.18 -17.36
CA VAL A 37 13.80 -2.31 -17.72
C VAL A 37 14.33 -0.93 -18.09
N ALA A 38 13.80 -0.34 -19.15
CA ALA A 38 14.20 1.01 -19.54
C ALA A 38 14.04 2.03 -18.39
N GLY A 39 15.15 2.66 -17.99
CA GLY A 39 15.18 3.63 -16.89
C GLY A 39 15.25 3.03 -15.48
N TYR A 40 15.37 1.70 -15.37
CA TYR A 40 15.51 1.00 -14.10
C TYR A 40 16.58 -0.09 -14.22
N ASP A 41 17.68 0.07 -13.50
CA ASP A 41 18.76 -0.92 -13.42
C ASP A 41 18.96 -1.36 -11.97
N LEU A 42 18.85 -2.67 -11.72
CA LEU A 42 19.13 -3.24 -10.42
C LEU A 42 20.66 -3.31 -10.22
N GLU A 43 21.25 -2.21 -9.76
CA GLU A 43 22.69 -2.12 -9.48
C GLU A 43 23.10 -3.01 -8.29
N GLY A 44 23.43 -4.27 -8.59
CA GLY A 44 23.98 -5.26 -7.68
C GLY A 44 23.03 -5.70 -6.56
N GLY A 45 23.19 -6.95 -6.10
CA GLY A 45 22.44 -7.48 -4.95
C GLY A 45 21.21 -8.29 -5.34
N VAL A 46 20.18 -8.22 -4.50
CA VAL A 46 18.89 -8.92 -4.65
C VAL A 46 17.74 -7.96 -4.39
N SER A 47 16.61 -8.21 -5.03
CA SER A 47 15.34 -7.52 -4.82
C SER A 47 14.24 -8.53 -4.54
N HIS A 48 13.15 -8.05 -3.95
CA HIS A 48 12.04 -8.88 -3.47
C HIS A 48 12.49 -9.99 -2.50
N ASP A 49 13.45 -9.65 -1.64
CA ASP A 49 13.98 -10.56 -0.63
C ASP A 49 13.13 -10.50 0.63
N VAL A 50 12.77 -11.67 1.18
CA VAL A 50 11.98 -11.77 2.41
C VAL A 50 12.94 -11.93 3.58
N ILE A 51 12.97 -10.92 4.47
CA ILE A 51 13.93 -10.83 5.57
C ILE A 51 13.23 -11.07 6.90
N SER A 52 13.82 -11.92 7.75
CA SER A 52 13.37 -12.19 9.11
C SER A 52 14.19 -11.42 10.13
N TYR A 53 13.51 -10.61 10.93
CA TYR A 53 14.09 -9.88 12.06
C TYR A 53 13.63 -10.46 13.38
N ARG A 54 14.55 -10.59 14.33
CA ARG A 54 14.21 -10.74 15.73
C ARG A 54 13.74 -9.40 16.26
N ASP A 55 12.53 -9.40 16.81
CA ASP A 55 11.83 -8.20 17.26
C ASP A 55 11.38 -8.38 18.72
N SER A 56 11.84 -7.50 19.63
CA SER A 56 11.38 -7.48 21.02
C SER A 56 10.18 -6.55 21.27
N GLY A 57 9.74 -5.85 20.23
CA GLY A 57 8.52 -5.07 20.23
C GLY A 57 7.28 -5.95 20.37
N GLY A 58 6.16 -5.28 20.57
CA GLY A 58 4.85 -5.90 20.73
C GLY A 58 3.84 -5.19 19.87
N LEU A 59 2.57 -5.17 20.26
CA LEU A 59 1.51 -4.71 19.36
C LEU A 59 1.70 -3.25 18.89
N TRP A 60 2.22 -2.37 19.75
CA TRP A 60 2.24 -0.93 19.51
C TRP A 60 3.56 -0.42 18.94
N ARG A 61 4.68 -1.02 19.36
CA ARG A 61 6.03 -0.59 18.96
C ARG A 61 6.83 -1.75 18.40
N MET A 62 7.71 -1.45 17.45
CA MET A 62 8.80 -2.34 17.08
C MET A 62 9.96 -2.23 18.09
N GLY A 63 10.79 -3.26 18.19
CA GLY A 63 11.83 -3.37 19.20
C GLY A 63 12.85 -2.23 19.15
N GLN A 64 13.20 -1.74 17.97
CA GLN A 64 14.12 -0.60 17.80
C GLN A 64 13.55 0.73 18.28
N GLU A 65 12.24 0.85 18.46
CA GLU A 65 11.59 2.06 18.98
C GLU A 65 11.68 2.16 20.52
N ILE A 66 12.12 1.07 21.17
CA ILE A 66 12.17 0.95 22.63
C ILE A 66 13.63 1.04 23.06
N HIS A 67 13.93 1.90 24.01
CA HIS A 67 15.27 1.92 24.62
C HIS A 67 15.56 0.56 25.29
N GLY A 68 16.66 -0.09 24.90
CA GLY A 68 16.98 -1.45 25.31
C GLY A 68 16.19 -2.55 24.58
N GLY A 69 15.35 -2.21 23.61
CA GLY A 69 14.69 -3.17 22.74
C GLY A 69 15.63 -3.74 21.68
N ARG A 70 15.17 -4.76 20.96
CA ARG A 70 15.96 -5.52 20.00
C ARG A 70 15.28 -5.56 18.64
N TRP A 71 16.05 -5.18 17.63
CA TRP A 71 15.77 -5.38 16.22
C TRP A 71 17.05 -5.87 15.55
N SER A 72 17.08 -7.11 15.08
CA SER A 72 18.28 -7.68 14.46
C SER A 72 17.92 -8.72 13.41
N ARG A 73 18.49 -8.64 12.22
CA ARG A 73 18.32 -9.64 11.16
C ARG A 73 18.73 -11.03 11.68
N VAL A 74 17.91 -12.03 11.40
CA VAL A 74 18.13 -13.44 11.74
C VAL A 74 18.45 -14.25 10.49
N GLY A 75 17.85 -13.90 9.36
CA GLY A 75 18.11 -14.50 8.06
C GLY A 75 17.25 -13.85 6.99
N ALA A 76 17.51 -14.17 5.73
CA ALA A 76 16.73 -13.76 4.58
C ALA A 76 16.54 -14.95 3.62
N THR A 77 15.58 -14.83 2.72
CA THR A 77 15.38 -15.87 1.70
C THR A 77 16.56 -15.98 0.76
N SER A 78 17.23 -14.87 0.45
CA SER A 78 18.45 -14.85 -0.36
C SER A 78 19.63 -15.64 0.22
N ASP A 79 19.60 -15.99 1.51
CA ASP A 79 20.66 -16.77 2.18
C ASP A 79 20.53 -18.29 1.94
N VAL A 80 19.41 -18.76 1.37
CA VAL A 80 19.11 -20.20 1.25
C VAL A 80 18.52 -20.54 -0.12
N PRO A 81 18.72 -21.76 -0.65
CA PRO A 81 18.07 -22.18 -1.88
C PRO A 81 16.54 -22.32 -1.72
N ALA A 82 15.83 -22.14 -2.82
CA ALA A 82 14.38 -22.30 -2.92
C ALA A 82 13.99 -23.20 -4.11
N THR A 83 12.76 -23.72 -4.06
CA THR A 83 12.12 -24.30 -5.23
C THR A 83 11.35 -23.22 -5.96
N VAL A 84 11.62 -23.04 -7.25
CA VAL A 84 10.94 -22.06 -8.11
C VAL A 84 10.15 -22.79 -9.19
N ARG A 85 8.89 -22.41 -9.37
CA ARG A 85 8.01 -22.88 -10.43
C ARG A 85 7.37 -21.67 -11.08
N ALA A 86 7.12 -21.72 -12.39
CA ALA A 86 6.48 -20.61 -13.07
C ALA A 86 5.49 -21.06 -14.13
N THR A 87 4.47 -20.26 -14.34
CA THR A 87 3.43 -20.44 -15.38
C THR A 87 3.05 -19.10 -15.99
N VAL A 88 2.48 -19.11 -17.18
CA VAL A 88 1.91 -17.92 -17.83
C VAL A 88 0.39 -18.10 -17.90
N GLY A 89 -0.35 -17.11 -17.42
CA GLY A 89 -1.81 -17.07 -17.49
C GLY A 89 -2.32 -16.81 -18.91
N ALA A 90 -3.62 -17.04 -19.13
CA ALA A 90 -4.28 -16.74 -20.41
C ALA A 90 -4.24 -15.23 -20.76
N ASP A 91 -4.12 -14.38 -19.75
CA ASP A 91 -3.95 -12.93 -19.84
C ASP A 91 -2.50 -12.50 -20.13
N GLY A 92 -1.57 -13.46 -20.24
CA GLY A 92 -0.14 -13.21 -20.42
C GLY A 92 0.61 -12.92 -19.13
N THR A 93 -0.05 -12.83 -17.97
CA THR A 93 0.62 -12.60 -16.68
C THR A 93 1.50 -13.78 -16.32
N ALA A 94 2.79 -13.55 -16.09
CA ALA A 94 3.68 -14.58 -15.55
C ALA A 94 3.48 -14.69 -14.04
N ARG A 95 3.29 -15.92 -13.55
CA ARG A 95 3.25 -16.25 -12.12
C ARG A 95 4.46 -17.08 -11.75
N VAL A 96 5.34 -16.51 -10.93
CA VAL A 96 6.51 -17.19 -10.37
C VAL A 96 6.22 -17.54 -8.91
N MET A 97 6.17 -18.82 -8.61
CA MET A 97 5.90 -19.39 -7.29
C MET A 97 7.20 -19.91 -6.68
N VAL A 98 7.54 -19.38 -5.52
CA VAL A 98 8.76 -19.68 -4.78
C VAL A 98 8.39 -20.32 -3.46
N SER A 99 8.95 -21.49 -3.19
CA SER A 99 8.82 -22.21 -1.92
C SER A 99 10.18 -22.29 -1.24
N VAL A 100 10.28 -21.72 -0.04
CA VAL A 100 11.55 -21.55 0.68
C VAL A 100 11.35 -21.76 2.19
N ARG A 101 12.42 -22.08 2.92
CA ARG A 101 12.40 -22.16 4.39
C ARG A 101 13.14 -20.97 4.98
N LEU A 102 12.46 -20.18 5.80
CA LEU A 102 13.04 -19.04 6.52
C LEU A 102 12.83 -19.23 8.02
N ASP A 103 13.91 -19.20 8.82
CA ASP A 103 13.89 -19.49 10.27
C ASP A 103 13.13 -20.80 10.58
N ASP A 104 13.50 -21.88 9.88
CA ASP A 104 12.89 -23.21 9.96
C ASP A 104 11.39 -23.29 9.64
N ARG A 105 10.79 -22.23 9.09
CA ARG A 105 9.38 -22.18 8.71
C ARG A 105 9.22 -22.13 7.19
N PRO A 106 8.26 -22.88 6.62
CA PRO A 106 7.95 -22.76 5.21
C PRO A 106 7.36 -21.37 4.92
N MET A 107 7.82 -20.77 3.84
CA MET A 107 7.31 -19.53 3.27
C MET A 107 6.96 -19.78 1.79
N SER A 108 5.87 -19.18 1.35
CA SER A 108 5.45 -19.16 -0.05
C SER A 108 5.44 -17.73 -0.54
N ILE A 109 6.18 -17.47 -1.61
CA ILE A 109 6.25 -16.17 -2.27
C ILE A 109 5.73 -16.35 -3.69
N VAL A 110 4.78 -15.52 -4.11
CA VAL A 110 4.21 -15.56 -5.45
C VAL A 110 4.37 -14.20 -6.09
N HIS A 111 5.15 -14.13 -7.17
CA HIS A 111 5.30 -12.94 -7.99
C HIS A 111 4.37 -13.04 -9.20
N SER A 112 3.53 -12.03 -9.42
CA SER A 112 2.75 -11.85 -10.64
C SER A 112 3.36 -10.69 -11.42
N VAL A 113 3.88 -10.98 -12.61
CA VAL A 113 4.56 -10.01 -13.48
C VAL A 113 3.61 -9.66 -14.62
N ASP A 114 3.27 -8.38 -14.72
CA ASP A 114 2.36 -7.85 -15.75
C ASP A 114 3.04 -7.92 -17.15
N PRO A 115 2.36 -8.41 -18.19
CA PRO A 115 2.95 -8.56 -19.52
C PRO A 115 3.20 -7.24 -20.24
N ALA A 116 2.44 -6.20 -19.90
CA ALA A 116 2.35 -4.94 -20.63
C ALA A 116 3.01 -3.77 -19.90
N ARG A 117 3.20 -3.87 -18.58
CA ARG A 117 3.78 -2.80 -17.75
C ARG A 117 4.86 -3.33 -16.81
N PRO A 118 5.91 -2.55 -16.51
CA PRO A 118 6.93 -2.86 -15.48
C PRO A 118 6.35 -2.89 -14.05
N LEU A 119 5.47 -3.84 -13.79
CA LEU A 119 4.69 -3.97 -12.57
C LEU A 119 4.80 -5.40 -12.04
N ILE A 120 5.10 -5.51 -10.76
CA ILE A 120 5.25 -6.78 -10.06
C ILE A 120 4.34 -6.76 -8.83
N ILE A 121 3.44 -7.73 -8.70
CA ILE A 121 2.69 -7.98 -7.47
C ILE A 121 3.28 -9.20 -6.78
N THR A 122 3.82 -9.00 -5.58
CA THR A 122 4.40 -10.05 -4.76
C THR A 122 3.53 -10.32 -3.55
N THR A 123 3.04 -11.56 -3.45
CA THR A 123 2.32 -12.05 -2.28
C THR A 123 3.24 -12.95 -1.47
N VAL A 124 3.48 -12.58 -0.21
CA VAL A 124 4.25 -13.38 0.76
C VAL A 124 3.27 -14.01 1.72
N SER A 125 3.42 -15.31 1.97
CA SER A 125 2.63 -16.03 2.97
C SER A 125 3.46 -17.02 3.78
N GLY A 126 3.10 -17.20 5.05
CA GLY A 126 3.76 -18.12 5.95
C GLY A 126 3.42 -17.84 7.41
N ALA A 127 3.97 -18.65 8.32
CA ALA A 127 3.74 -18.54 9.76
C ALA A 127 5.07 -18.21 10.48
N PRO A 128 5.40 -16.91 10.67
CA PRO A 128 6.66 -16.52 11.29
C PRO A 128 6.72 -16.99 12.75
N ARG A 129 7.92 -17.33 13.23
CA ARG A 129 8.14 -17.66 14.65
C ARG A 129 7.76 -16.49 15.56
N LEU A 130 7.48 -16.80 16.83
CA LEU A 130 7.29 -15.77 17.86
C LEU A 130 8.47 -14.80 17.91
N ARG A 131 8.20 -13.53 18.22
CA ARG A 131 9.23 -12.46 18.26
C ARG A 131 9.96 -12.31 16.93
N ARG A 132 9.19 -12.39 15.83
CA ARG A 132 9.67 -12.10 14.48
C ARG A 132 8.84 -11.03 13.81
N SER A 133 9.54 -10.20 13.05
CA SER A 133 8.99 -9.31 12.05
C SER A 133 9.59 -9.73 10.71
N ILE A 134 8.73 -9.99 9.74
CA ILE A 134 9.12 -10.37 8.39
C ILE A 134 8.87 -9.18 7.48
N THR A 135 9.90 -8.78 6.73
CA THR A 135 9.80 -7.72 5.71
C THR A 135 9.98 -8.30 4.31
N LEU A 136 9.43 -7.60 3.32
CA LEU A 136 9.79 -7.75 1.91
C LEU A 136 10.64 -6.53 1.54
N ALA A 137 11.88 -6.78 1.15
CA ALA A 137 12.84 -5.77 0.71
C ALA A 137 12.84 -5.67 -0.82
N VAL A 138 12.54 -4.48 -1.34
CA VAL A 138 12.56 -4.16 -2.76
C VAL A 138 13.66 -3.11 -2.98
N ARG A 139 14.69 -3.49 -3.73
CA ARG A 139 15.83 -2.63 -3.99
C ARG A 139 15.51 -1.70 -5.14
N GLY A 140 15.50 -0.39 -4.88
CA GLY A 140 15.34 0.65 -5.90
C GLY A 140 16.62 0.93 -6.67
N THR A 141 16.58 1.95 -7.53
CA THR A 141 17.74 2.43 -8.28
C THR A 141 18.38 3.59 -7.51
N GLY A 142 19.63 3.42 -7.08
CA GLY A 142 20.43 4.48 -6.44
C GLY A 142 20.01 4.94 -5.04
N PRO A 143 20.77 5.88 -4.45
CA PRO A 143 20.56 6.33 -3.08
C PRO A 143 19.28 7.16 -2.90
N ALA A 144 18.71 7.06 -1.71
CA ALA A 144 17.56 7.85 -1.27
C ALA A 144 17.96 8.90 -0.23
N VAL A 145 17.20 9.99 -0.15
CA VAL A 145 17.32 11.06 0.86
C VAL A 145 16.06 11.22 1.70
N GLY A 146 14.96 10.61 1.26
CA GLY A 146 13.68 10.62 1.97
C GLY A 146 12.69 9.64 1.40
N VAL A 147 11.45 9.75 1.83
CA VAL A 147 10.32 8.95 1.33
C VAL A 147 9.09 9.83 1.18
N THR A 148 8.46 9.76 0.01
CA THR A 148 7.12 10.30 -0.24
C THR A 148 6.12 9.19 0.00
N MET A 149 5.09 9.41 0.82
CA MET A 149 4.14 8.36 1.16
C MET A 149 2.73 8.88 1.39
N HIS A 150 1.74 8.04 1.07
CA HIS A 150 0.35 8.31 1.37
C HIS A 150 0.04 8.06 2.85
N GLN A 151 -0.63 9.05 3.46
CA GLN A 151 -1.22 9.03 4.80
C GLN A 151 -2.71 9.36 4.71
N PRO A 152 -3.52 9.03 5.74
CA PRO A 152 -4.91 9.45 5.78
C PRO A 152 -5.06 10.95 5.52
N GLY A 153 -5.62 11.27 4.34
CA GLY A 153 -5.92 12.63 3.93
C GLY A 153 -4.94 13.27 2.95
N ALA A 154 -3.66 12.87 2.89
CA ALA A 154 -2.66 13.55 2.06
C ALA A 154 -1.45 12.67 1.71
N VAL A 155 -0.61 13.17 0.81
CA VAL A 155 0.75 12.68 0.59
C VAL A 155 1.72 13.53 1.39
N ILE A 156 2.65 12.89 2.08
CA ILE A 156 3.65 13.56 2.90
C ILE A 156 5.05 13.11 2.52
N GLU A 157 6.04 13.92 2.87
CA GLU A 157 7.44 13.57 2.81
C GLU A 157 7.96 13.27 4.21
N ARG A 158 8.83 12.27 4.33
CA ARG A 158 9.54 11.92 5.57
C ARG A 158 11.03 11.79 5.30
N SER A 159 11.83 12.13 6.30
CA SER A 159 13.24 11.71 6.34
C SER A 159 13.34 10.18 6.38
N LEU A 160 14.49 9.65 5.96
CA LEU A 160 14.80 8.21 6.07
C LEU A 160 14.79 7.73 7.52
N GLU A 161 15.05 8.64 8.46
CA GLU A 161 15.26 8.32 9.86
C GLU A 161 14.52 9.27 10.80
N ARG A 162 14.21 8.73 11.97
CA ARG A 162 13.66 9.42 13.12
C ARG A 162 14.65 9.33 14.29
N TRP A 163 14.22 8.93 15.49
CA TRP A 163 15.06 8.87 16.70
C TRP A 163 15.64 7.47 16.93
N TYR A 164 15.34 6.54 16.02
CA TYR A 164 15.72 5.12 16.07
C TYR A 164 16.03 4.63 14.65
N ARG A 165 16.90 3.62 14.53
CA ARG A 165 17.30 3.04 13.25
C ARG A 165 17.17 1.51 13.30
N PRO A 166 16.57 0.87 12.29
CA PRO A 166 15.88 1.47 11.14
C PRO A 166 14.55 2.14 11.54
N THR A 167 14.14 3.18 10.82
CA THR A 167 12.82 3.81 11.01
C THR A 167 11.80 3.20 10.06
N PHE A 168 10.77 2.55 10.62
CA PHE A 168 9.57 2.18 9.89
C PHE A 168 8.48 3.24 10.10
N TRP A 169 8.04 3.87 9.03
CA TRP A 169 6.90 4.78 9.02
C TRP A 169 5.60 4.01 8.80
N PRO A 170 4.47 4.43 9.39
CA PRO A 170 3.17 3.81 9.14
C PRO A 170 2.74 4.12 7.70
N LEU A 171 2.66 3.12 6.85
CA LEU A 171 2.20 3.20 5.47
C LEU A 171 0.69 2.96 5.41
N HIS A 172 -0.06 3.89 4.81
CA HIS A 172 -1.48 3.66 4.55
C HIS A 172 -1.71 2.84 3.28
N SER A 173 -1.13 3.24 2.14
CA SER A 173 -1.26 2.45 0.90
C SER A 173 -0.04 2.43 -0.01
N PHE A 174 0.61 3.57 -0.30
CA PHE A 174 1.78 3.60 -1.20
C PHE A 174 2.88 4.55 -0.73
N ALA A 175 4.10 4.28 -1.17
CA ALA A 175 5.30 5.07 -0.89
C ALA A 175 6.30 4.99 -2.06
N ALA A 176 7.19 5.97 -2.14
CA ALA A 176 8.29 6.02 -3.08
C ALA A 176 9.53 6.65 -2.41
N PRO A 177 10.74 6.10 -2.64
CA PRO A 177 11.96 6.76 -2.21
C PRO A 177 12.13 8.09 -2.95
N ILE A 178 12.51 9.14 -2.21
CA ILE A 178 12.94 10.42 -2.78
C ILE A 178 14.44 10.29 -3.05
N ARG A 179 14.84 10.50 -4.30
CA ARG A 179 16.23 10.38 -4.74
C ARG A 179 16.97 11.71 -4.61
N ASP A 180 18.28 11.63 -4.40
CA ASP A 180 19.19 12.77 -4.40
C ASP A 180 19.52 13.18 -5.84
N ASP A 181 18.55 13.71 -6.58
CA ASP A 181 18.79 14.28 -7.91
C ASP A 181 18.21 15.69 -7.99
N SER A 182 19.04 16.63 -8.43
CA SER A 182 18.70 18.06 -8.63
C SER A 182 17.82 18.33 -9.87
N GLY A 183 17.38 17.26 -10.56
CA GLY A 183 16.47 17.32 -11.69
C GLY A 183 15.00 17.49 -11.28
N THR A 184 14.19 18.01 -12.20
CA THR A 184 12.76 18.32 -11.98
C THR A 184 11.87 17.09 -11.74
N ASP A 185 12.36 15.88 -12.01
CA ASP A 185 11.67 14.62 -11.70
C ASP A 185 12.09 14.08 -10.34
N ARG A 186 11.53 14.68 -9.27
CA ARG A 186 11.70 14.19 -7.88
C ARG A 186 11.05 12.82 -7.59
N GLY A 187 10.45 12.18 -8.60
CA GLY A 187 9.83 10.87 -8.51
C GLY A 187 10.81 9.78 -8.94
N GLY A 188 11.49 9.15 -7.97
CA GLY A 188 12.36 8.00 -8.23
C GLY A 188 11.61 6.89 -8.99
N GLY A 189 12.32 6.14 -9.84
CA GLY A 189 11.75 5.13 -10.75
C GLY A 189 10.95 3.99 -10.09
N MET A 190 10.75 4.00 -8.78
CA MET A 190 10.02 2.98 -8.05
C MET A 190 8.91 3.57 -7.18
N VAL A 191 7.71 3.03 -7.31
CA VAL A 191 6.62 3.21 -6.33
C VAL A 191 6.23 1.84 -5.80
N VAL A 192 6.08 1.73 -4.47
CA VAL A 192 5.58 0.53 -3.81
C VAL A 192 4.21 0.79 -3.22
N ALA A 193 3.36 -0.22 -3.21
CA ALA A 193 2.08 -0.20 -2.52
C ALA A 193 1.86 -1.50 -1.73
N ALA A 194 1.08 -1.40 -0.66
CA ALA A 194 0.68 -2.54 0.16
C ALA A 194 -0.85 -2.63 0.20
N ALA A 195 -1.37 -3.86 0.11
CA ALA A 195 -2.81 -4.09 0.16
C ALA A 195 -3.39 -3.81 1.56
N ASN A 196 -2.57 -3.77 2.60
CA ASN A 196 -2.99 -3.45 3.96
C ASN A 196 -2.06 -2.37 4.53
N PRO A 197 -2.57 -1.49 5.41
CA PRO A 197 -1.70 -0.59 6.17
C PRO A 197 -0.61 -1.38 6.90
N THR A 198 0.63 -0.93 6.79
CA THR A 198 1.81 -1.64 7.31
C THR A 198 2.94 -0.67 7.68
N GLY A 199 4.10 -1.16 8.12
CA GLY A 199 5.31 -0.36 8.27
C GLY A 199 6.13 -0.35 6.98
N VAL A 200 6.63 0.81 6.57
CA VAL A 200 7.60 0.97 5.47
C VAL A 200 8.89 1.63 5.98
N HIS A 201 10.03 1.06 5.61
CA HIS A 201 11.35 1.63 5.82
C HIS A 201 12.01 1.88 4.47
N VAL A 202 12.73 3.00 4.34
CA VAL A 202 13.58 3.29 3.19
C VAL A 202 15.01 3.49 3.70
N SER A 203 15.93 2.67 3.20
CA SER A 203 17.36 2.78 3.47
C SER A 203 18.02 3.83 2.58
N GLY A 204 19.18 4.34 3.01
CA GLY A 204 19.94 5.34 2.24
C GLY A 204 20.42 4.82 0.88
N ASP A 205 20.50 3.51 0.68
CA ASP A 205 20.82 2.88 -0.61
C ASP A 205 19.62 2.72 -1.55
N GLY A 206 18.45 3.26 -1.18
CA GLY A 206 17.23 3.18 -1.98
C GLY A 206 16.43 1.89 -1.77
N THR A 207 16.85 0.99 -0.89
CA THR A 207 16.06 -0.22 -0.56
C THR A 207 14.81 0.16 0.24
N VAL A 208 13.66 -0.32 -0.21
CA VAL A 208 12.37 -0.15 0.47
C VAL A 208 11.97 -1.47 1.11
N GLU A 209 11.84 -1.49 2.44
CA GLU A 209 11.35 -2.65 3.21
C GLU A 209 9.93 -2.42 3.69
N MET A 210 9.03 -3.37 3.43
CA MET A 210 7.67 -3.35 3.96
C MET A 210 7.42 -4.55 4.88
N VAL A 211 6.80 -4.32 6.03
CA VAL A 211 6.42 -5.42 6.92
C VAL A 211 5.29 -6.23 6.28
N VAL A 212 5.51 -7.52 6.08
CA VAL A 212 4.55 -8.44 5.44
C VAL A 212 3.94 -9.45 6.41
N ALA A 213 4.62 -9.73 7.52
CA ALA A 213 4.07 -10.51 8.61
C ALA A 213 4.75 -10.15 9.91
N ARG A 214 4.03 -10.21 11.02
CA ARG A 214 4.60 -9.93 12.34
C ARG A 214 3.96 -10.78 13.41
N THR A 215 4.81 -11.42 14.22
CA THR A 215 4.41 -12.29 15.31
C THR A 215 4.84 -11.66 16.63
N ALA A 216 4.21 -10.51 16.91
CA ALA A 216 4.46 -9.70 18.09
C ALA A 216 3.93 -10.40 19.36
N VAL A 217 4.70 -10.33 20.44
CA VAL A 217 4.29 -10.78 21.79
C VAL A 217 4.28 -9.56 22.72
N LYS A 218 4.32 -9.76 24.04
CA LYS A 218 4.47 -8.65 24.98
C LYS A 218 5.81 -7.92 24.76
N GLU A 219 5.75 -6.59 24.68
CA GLU A 219 6.92 -5.70 24.57
C GLU A 219 7.90 -5.94 25.72
N THR A 220 9.18 -6.09 25.38
CA THR A 220 10.25 -6.23 26.37
C THR A 220 11.43 -5.32 26.04
N ALA A 221 11.91 -4.58 27.04
CA ALA A 221 13.17 -3.85 27.06
C ALA A 221 14.24 -4.65 27.81
N PHE A 222 15.50 -4.46 27.46
CA PHE A 222 16.67 -5.12 28.07
C PHE A 222 16.52 -6.65 28.17
N GLY A 223 15.84 -7.25 27.19
CA GLY A 223 15.59 -8.69 27.10
C GLY A 223 14.53 -9.26 28.05
N ALA A 224 14.27 -8.63 29.19
CA ALA A 224 13.40 -9.20 30.24
C ALA A 224 12.41 -8.22 30.86
N ILE A 225 12.61 -6.91 30.75
CA ILE A 225 11.78 -5.90 31.41
C ILE A 225 10.52 -5.68 30.57
N PRO A 226 9.32 -6.08 31.03
CA PRO A 226 8.10 -5.83 30.28
C PRO A 226 7.83 -4.33 30.21
N VAL A 227 7.61 -3.80 29.01
CA VAL A 227 7.10 -2.44 28.88
C VAL A 227 5.60 -2.50 29.18
N MET A 228 5.11 -1.58 30.02
CA MET A 228 3.68 -1.50 30.36
C MET A 228 2.87 -1.15 29.09
N ALA A 229 2.47 -2.17 28.35
CA ALA A 229 1.60 -2.09 27.20
C ALA A 229 0.43 -3.07 27.42
N PRO A 230 -0.82 -2.63 27.19
CA PRO A 230 -2.01 -3.38 27.60
C PRO A 230 -2.34 -4.56 26.67
N ALA A 231 -1.57 -4.80 25.61
CA ALA A 231 -1.98 -5.71 24.53
C ALA A 231 -0.90 -6.70 24.13
N TRP A 232 -1.34 -7.91 23.83
CA TRP A 232 -0.57 -8.99 23.22
C TRP A 232 -0.91 -9.06 21.74
N GLY A 233 0.03 -9.48 20.90
CA GLY A 233 -0.33 -9.95 19.57
C GLY A 233 -1.25 -11.17 19.69
N LEU A 234 -2.25 -11.26 18.83
CA LEU A 234 -3.22 -12.37 18.81
C LEU A 234 -3.05 -13.26 17.57
N ARG A 235 -2.19 -12.86 16.63
CA ARG A 235 -2.00 -13.53 15.34
C ARG A 235 -0.67 -14.28 15.32
N PHE A 236 -0.74 -15.57 15.62
CA PHE A 236 0.41 -16.49 15.62
C PHE A 236 0.37 -17.53 14.49
N GLY A 237 -0.72 -17.57 13.72
CA GLY A 237 -0.92 -18.47 12.60
C GLY A 237 -0.31 -17.95 11.29
N SER A 238 -0.69 -18.60 10.18
CA SER A 238 -0.30 -18.16 8.84
C SER A 238 -0.82 -16.76 8.54
N GLN A 239 0.03 -15.92 7.98
CA GLN A 239 -0.24 -14.56 7.55
C GLN A 239 0.08 -14.45 6.07
N ALA A 240 -0.62 -13.56 5.37
CA ALA A 240 -0.34 -13.24 3.98
C ALA A 240 -0.43 -11.72 3.77
N ALA A 241 0.48 -11.19 2.96
CA ALA A 241 0.46 -9.80 2.54
C ALA A 241 0.87 -9.69 1.07
N SER A 242 0.25 -8.75 0.37
CA SER A 242 0.52 -8.46 -1.03
C SER A 242 1.08 -7.05 -1.17
N VAL A 243 2.14 -6.96 -1.95
CA VAL A 243 2.92 -5.78 -2.25
C VAL A 243 2.97 -5.62 -3.74
N ALA A 244 2.66 -4.44 -4.25
CA ALA A 244 2.87 -4.11 -5.66
C ALA A 244 4.03 -3.14 -5.79
N VAL A 245 4.80 -3.31 -6.86
CA VAL A 245 5.93 -2.48 -7.23
C VAL A 245 5.72 -2.05 -8.67
N ASP A 246 5.84 -0.75 -8.91
CA ASP A 246 5.84 -0.15 -10.24
C ASP A 246 7.22 0.45 -10.50
N LEU A 247 7.86 0.04 -11.59
CA LEU A 247 9.23 0.40 -11.94
C LEU A 247 9.31 1.50 -13.02
N THR A 248 8.18 2.09 -13.40
CA THR A 248 8.13 3.16 -14.41
C THR A 248 8.63 4.50 -13.85
N SER A 249 8.77 5.52 -14.68
CA SER A 249 8.97 6.91 -14.26
C SER A 249 7.65 7.70 -14.25
N GLY A 250 7.68 8.93 -13.76
CA GLY A 250 6.53 9.86 -13.78
C GLY A 250 5.90 10.09 -12.40
N ASP A 251 4.69 10.65 -12.40
CA ASP A 251 4.01 11.12 -11.18
C ASP A 251 3.77 9.99 -10.16
N VAL A 252 4.46 10.10 -9.02
CA VAL A 252 4.40 9.18 -7.89
C VAL A 252 2.98 9.02 -7.35
N ILE A 253 2.19 10.09 -7.30
CA ILE A 253 0.84 10.08 -6.73
C ILE A 253 -0.10 9.32 -7.67
N ALA A 254 -0.09 9.64 -8.96
CA ALA A 254 -0.91 8.95 -9.95
C ALA A 254 -0.57 7.44 -10.02
N ARG A 255 0.72 7.10 -10.00
CA ARG A 255 1.20 5.71 -9.97
C ARG A 255 0.82 5.00 -8.67
N GLY A 256 0.99 5.65 -7.52
CA GLY A 256 0.65 5.10 -6.21
C GLY A 256 -0.85 4.82 -6.05
N ARG A 257 -1.71 5.72 -6.54
CA ARG A 257 -3.16 5.52 -6.61
C ARG A 257 -3.52 4.32 -7.48
N ARG A 258 -2.95 4.23 -8.68
CA ARG A 258 -3.15 3.09 -9.59
C ARG A 258 -2.74 1.77 -8.94
N LEU A 259 -1.55 1.71 -8.33
CA LEU A 259 -1.07 0.51 -7.65
C LEU A 259 -1.98 0.10 -6.49
N SER A 260 -2.42 1.06 -5.68
CA SER A 260 -3.35 0.81 -4.58
C SER A 260 -4.64 0.18 -5.09
N GLY A 261 -5.23 0.72 -6.16
CA GLY A 261 -6.43 0.17 -6.78
C GLY A 261 -6.25 -1.24 -7.36
N LEU A 262 -5.09 -1.51 -8.00
CA LEU A 262 -4.76 -2.85 -8.50
C LEU A 262 -4.62 -3.87 -7.35
N LEU A 263 -3.99 -3.48 -6.24
CA LEU A 263 -3.87 -4.33 -5.07
C LEU A 263 -5.21 -4.59 -4.40
N ASP A 264 -6.03 -3.57 -4.21
CA ASP A 264 -7.38 -3.73 -3.66
C ASP A 264 -8.18 -4.72 -4.50
N ALA A 265 -8.17 -4.57 -5.83
CA ALA A 265 -8.81 -5.53 -6.73
C ALA A 265 -8.22 -6.95 -6.60
N ALA A 266 -6.89 -7.08 -6.53
CA ALA A 266 -6.21 -8.37 -6.40
C ALA A 266 -6.52 -9.11 -5.10
N VAL A 267 -6.79 -8.38 -4.00
CA VAL A 267 -7.21 -8.96 -2.71
C VAL A 267 -8.73 -9.04 -2.55
N GLY A 268 -9.48 -8.81 -3.62
CA GLY A 268 -10.94 -8.94 -3.63
C GLY A 268 -11.68 -7.83 -2.91
N ARG A 269 -11.08 -6.64 -2.77
CA ARG A 269 -11.78 -5.44 -2.30
C ARG A 269 -12.42 -4.74 -3.50
N PRO A 270 -13.75 -4.75 -3.61
CA PRO A 270 -14.42 -4.05 -4.68
C PRO A 270 -14.18 -2.55 -4.56
N ALA A 271 -14.05 -1.87 -5.69
CA ALA A 271 -14.11 -0.42 -5.71
C ALA A 271 -15.46 0.02 -5.10
N PRO A 272 -15.47 0.94 -4.13
CA PRO A 272 -16.71 1.43 -3.57
C PRO A 272 -17.53 2.11 -4.67
N ALA A 273 -18.74 1.61 -4.90
CA ALA A 273 -19.68 2.26 -5.80
C ALA A 273 -20.31 3.45 -5.06
N PHE A 274 -19.95 4.65 -5.49
CA PHE A 274 -20.54 5.87 -4.96
C PHE A 274 -21.66 6.37 -5.87
N PRO A 275 -22.79 6.84 -5.33
CA PRO A 275 -23.87 7.44 -6.11
C PRO A 275 -23.51 8.83 -6.64
N VAL A 276 -22.25 9.23 -6.53
CA VAL A 276 -21.71 10.53 -6.94
C VAL A 276 -20.42 10.33 -7.72
N ALA A 277 -20.19 11.22 -8.67
CA ALA A 277 -18.97 11.31 -9.47
C ALA A 277 -18.36 12.71 -9.35
N VAL A 278 -17.06 12.81 -9.59
CA VAL A 278 -16.31 14.06 -9.67
C VAL A 278 -15.53 14.07 -10.98
N ASP A 279 -15.51 15.21 -11.68
CA ASP A 279 -14.89 15.35 -13.01
C ASP A 279 -13.37 15.59 -12.99
N ASP A 280 -12.80 15.83 -11.81
CA ASP A 280 -11.37 16.07 -11.60
C ASP A 280 -10.64 14.74 -11.31
N LEU A 281 -9.69 14.37 -12.17
CA LEU A 281 -8.88 13.14 -12.06
C LEU A 281 -7.99 13.09 -10.81
N ASP A 282 -7.69 14.23 -10.19
CA ASP A 282 -6.92 14.34 -8.95
C ASP A 282 -7.81 14.38 -7.70
N VAL A 283 -9.12 14.13 -7.85
CA VAL A 283 -10.07 14.09 -6.74
C VAL A 283 -10.70 12.71 -6.63
N ASP A 284 -10.56 12.09 -5.45
CA ASP A 284 -11.24 10.84 -5.13
C ASP A 284 -12.41 11.09 -4.19
N VAL A 285 -13.53 10.42 -4.45
CA VAL A 285 -14.58 10.23 -3.44
C VAL A 285 -14.06 9.19 -2.44
N VAL A 286 -13.92 9.58 -1.17
CA VAL A 286 -13.35 8.69 -0.13
C VAL A 286 -14.38 8.23 0.90
N ALA A 287 -15.52 8.90 0.98
CA ALA A 287 -16.66 8.45 1.78
C ALA A 287 -17.96 9.06 1.26
N VAL A 288 -19.03 8.28 1.33
CA VAL A 288 -20.40 8.74 1.17
C VAL A 288 -21.21 8.15 2.31
N LYS A 289 -21.94 9.00 3.04
CA LYS A 289 -22.78 8.56 4.15
C LYS A 289 -24.01 9.44 4.31
N PRO A 290 -25.10 8.97 4.93
CA PRO A 290 -26.19 9.86 5.35
C PRO A 290 -25.67 11.00 6.23
N ALA A 291 -26.27 12.18 6.08
CA ALA A 291 -26.05 13.28 7.01
C ALA A 291 -26.49 12.85 8.42
N SER A 292 -25.60 13.02 9.39
CA SER A 292 -25.91 12.91 10.81
C SER A 292 -26.48 14.22 11.35
N ARG A 293 -26.30 15.33 10.62
CA ARG A 293 -26.89 16.63 10.92
C ARG A 293 -27.56 17.23 9.68
N GLY A 294 -28.87 17.45 9.76
CA GLY A 294 -29.66 17.96 8.64
C GLY A 294 -30.04 16.87 7.64
N GLU A 295 -30.68 17.27 6.54
CA GLU A 295 -31.07 16.37 5.47
C GLU A 295 -29.93 16.13 4.47
N GLY A 296 -30.01 15.04 3.72
CA GLY A 296 -29.12 14.75 2.60
C GLY A 296 -27.99 13.76 2.91
N VAL A 297 -26.98 13.79 2.04
CA VAL A 297 -25.85 12.87 2.04
C VAL A 297 -24.56 13.67 2.17
N VAL A 298 -23.67 13.21 3.04
CA VAL A 298 -22.31 13.73 3.17
C VAL A 298 -21.40 12.97 2.22
N VAL A 299 -20.76 13.71 1.33
CA VAL A 299 -19.69 13.25 0.44
C VAL A 299 -18.38 13.84 0.92
N ARG A 300 -17.38 12.98 1.12
CA ARG A 300 -16.02 13.41 1.44
C ARG A 300 -15.11 13.17 0.26
N LEU A 301 -14.43 14.24 -0.15
CA LEU A 301 -13.51 14.28 -1.27
C LEU A 301 -12.09 14.41 -0.77
N ARG A 302 -11.16 13.72 -1.41
CA ARG A 302 -9.73 13.89 -1.24
C ARG A 302 -9.14 14.51 -2.49
N ASN A 303 -8.44 15.63 -2.32
CA ASN A 303 -7.70 16.31 -3.36
C ASN A 303 -6.22 15.94 -3.26
N TRP A 304 -5.71 15.32 -4.32
CA TRP A 304 -4.32 14.88 -4.44
C TRP A 304 -3.36 16.00 -4.87
N ALA A 305 -3.88 17.11 -5.40
CA ALA A 305 -3.11 18.24 -5.91
C ALA A 305 -3.61 19.57 -5.33
N PRO A 306 -3.44 19.82 -4.02
CA PRO A 306 -3.99 21.00 -3.32
C PRO A 306 -3.25 22.32 -3.62
N ARG A 307 -2.33 22.34 -4.59
CA ARG A 307 -1.38 23.46 -4.78
C ARG A 307 -1.96 24.63 -5.55
N HIS A 308 -3.07 24.43 -6.25
CA HIS A 308 -3.71 25.46 -7.06
C HIS A 308 -5.20 25.55 -6.72
N GLU A 309 -5.70 26.77 -6.56
CA GLU A 309 -7.13 27.00 -6.47
C GLU A 309 -7.77 26.58 -7.77
N ARG A 310 -8.69 25.62 -7.68
CA ARG A 310 -9.47 25.13 -8.80
C ARG A 310 -10.81 24.62 -8.31
N THR A 311 -11.73 24.47 -9.25
CA THR A 311 -13.07 23.97 -8.99
C THR A 311 -13.20 22.59 -9.63
N ALA A 312 -13.81 21.65 -8.90
CA ALA A 312 -14.27 20.40 -9.45
C ALA A 312 -15.80 20.36 -9.46
N ARG A 313 -16.38 19.61 -10.37
CA ARG A 313 -17.81 19.42 -10.48
C ARG A 313 -18.19 18.08 -9.89
N LEU A 314 -19.16 18.08 -8.98
CA LEU A 314 -19.74 16.87 -8.40
C LEU A 314 -21.16 16.66 -8.90
N GLU A 315 -21.44 15.44 -9.35
CA GLU A 315 -22.72 15.05 -9.95
C GLU A 315 -23.21 13.72 -9.38
N LEU A 316 -24.49 13.42 -9.57
CA LEU A 316 -25.03 12.09 -9.28
C LEU A 316 -24.66 11.12 -10.41
N SER A 317 -24.21 9.91 -10.06
CA SER A 317 -23.88 8.87 -11.05
C SER A 317 -25.09 8.15 -11.63
N GLY A 318 -26.31 8.46 -11.14
CA GLY A 318 -27.57 7.79 -11.49
C GLY A 318 -28.69 8.77 -11.81
N PRO A 319 -29.93 8.28 -11.99
CA PRO A 319 -31.06 9.15 -12.33
C PRO A 319 -31.35 10.15 -11.22
N GLY A 320 -31.52 11.42 -11.59
CA GLY A 320 -31.81 12.52 -10.68
C GLY A 320 -30.90 13.71 -10.92
N SER A 321 -31.06 14.75 -10.11
CA SER A 321 -30.20 15.92 -10.11
C SER A 321 -29.97 16.41 -8.69
N LEU A 322 -28.85 17.09 -8.47
CA LEU A 322 -28.64 17.80 -7.22
C LEU A 322 -29.60 18.97 -7.11
N THR A 323 -30.31 19.08 -6.00
CA THR A 323 -31.23 20.19 -5.70
C THR A 323 -30.62 21.20 -4.75
N GLY A 324 -29.53 20.83 -4.08
CA GLY A 324 -28.76 21.73 -3.22
C GLY A 324 -27.44 21.07 -2.80
N ALA A 325 -26.44 21.89 -2.52
CA ALA A 325 -25.18 21.43 -1.96
C ALA A 325 -24.55 22.52 -1.09
N SER A 326 -23.81 22.11 -0.07
CA SER A 326 -23.04 23.01 0.81
C SER A 326 -21.71 22.38 1.19
N ILE A 327 -20.66 23.20 1.30
CA ILE A 327 -19.45 22.80 2.02
C ILE A 327 -19.79 22.76 3.50
N VAL A 328 -19.39 21.66 4.14
CA VAL A 328 -19.56 21.44 5.56
C VAL A 328 -18.22 21.11 6.23
N ASP A 329 -18.11 21.36 7.53
CA ASP A 329 -16.98 20.88 8.30
C ASP A 329 -17.10 19.38 8.66
N SER A 330 -16.09 18.85 9.37
CA SER A 330 -16.11 17.44 9.80
C SER A 330 -17.22 17.09 10.80
N ARG A 331 -17.92 18.10 11.35
CA ARG A 331 -19.08 17.97 12.24
C ARG A 331 -20.39 18.29 11.51
N GLU A 332 -20.35 18.37 10.19
CA GLU A 332 -21.49 18.61 9.31
C GLU A 332 -22.20 19.96 9.57
N ARG A 333 -21.44 20.96 10.04
CA ARG A 333 -21.92 22.34 10.10
C ARG A 333 -21.71 23.00 8.74
N ASP A 334 -22.74 23.65 8.23
CA ASP A 334 -22.64 24.43 6.98
C ASP A 334 -21.62 25.55 7.13
N LEU A 335 -20.73 25.63 6.14
CA LEU A 335 -19.75 26.71 6.02
C LEU A 335 -20.15 27.64 4.88
N MET A 336 -20.53 27.07 3.72
CA MET A 336 -20.87 27.85 2.53
C MET A 336 -21.80 27.06 1.60
N PRO A 337 -22.88 27.65 1.08
CA PRO A 337 -23.68 27.03 0.02
C PRO A 337 -22.89 26.96 -1.29
N LEU A 338 -23.12 25.91 -2.07
CA LEU A 338 -22.51 25.73 -3.39
C LEU A 338 -23.50 26.07 -4.51
N VAL A 339 -22.96 26.54 -5.63
CA VAL A 339 -23.75 26.81 -6.83
C VAL A 339 -24.06 25.49 -7.52
N ILE A 340 -25.35 25.30 -7.86
CA ILE A 340 -25.82 24.19 -8.67
C ILE A 340 -26.01 24.67 -10.10
N THR A 341 -25.23 24.11 -11.04
CA THR A 341 -25.31 24.44 -12.47
C THR A 341 -25.52 23.15 -13.25
N GLY A 342 -26.58 23.05 -14.06
CA GLY A 342 -26.83 21.86 -14.88
C GLY A 342 -26.96 20.55 -14.09
N GLY A 343 -27.52 20.60 -12.88
CA GLY A 343 -27.74 19.42 -12.03
C GLY A 343 -26.51 18.93 -11.23
N GLY A 344 -25.37 19.59 -11.37
CA GLY A 344 -24.12 19.34 -10.64
C GLY A 344 -23.73 20.50 -9.72
N ALA A 345 -22.93 20.23 -8.71
CA ALA A 345 -22.41 21.21 -7.76
C ALA A 345 -20.97 21.59 -8.10
N GLU A 346 -20.67 22.88 -8.15
CA GLU A 346 -19.30 23.39 -8.30
C GLU A 346 -18.63 23.46 -6.92
N ILE A 347 -17.53 22.74 -6.75
CA ILE A 347 -16.82 22.59 -5.49
C ILE A 347 -15.46 23.28 -5.58
N PRO A 348 -15.22 24.37 -4.84
CA PRO A 348 -13.87 24.91 -4.71
C PRO A 348 -13.02 23.91 -3.93
N LEU A 349 -11.93 23.46 -4.56
CA LEU A 349 -10.98 22.54 -3.95
C LEU A 349 -9.97 23.31 -3.11
N ALA A 350 -10.32 23.55 -1.84
CA ALA A 350 -9.41 24.13 -0.87
C ALA A 350 -8.72 23.02 -0.05
N GLY A 351 -7.41 22.89 -0.18
CA GLY A 351 -6.62 21.93 0.58
C GLY A 351 -6.84 20.46 0.18
N HIS A 352 -6.56 19.55 1.12
CA HIS A 352 -6.49 18.10 0.85
C HIS A 352 -7.81 17.35 1.02
N LEU A 353 -8.73 17.86 1.84
CA LEU A 353 -10.01 17.21 2.13
C LEU A 353 -11.13 18.24 2.08
N VAL A 354 -12.16 17.95 1.28
CA VAL A 354 -13.37 18.75 1.20
C VAL A 354 -14.55 17.87 1.58
N THR A 355 -15.45 18.38 2.42
CA THR A 355 -16.68 17.68 2.79
C THR A 355 -17.85 18.48 2.25
N VAL A 356 -18.70 17.83 1.47
CA VAL A 356 -19.88 18.42 0.85
C VAL A 356 -21.11 17.69 1.34
N ARG A 357 -22.14 18.41 1.75
CA ARG A 357 -23.48 17.84 1.94
C ARG A 357 -24.30 18.13 0.71
N VAL A 358 -24.93 17.10 0.15
CA VAL A 358 -25.75 17.18 -1.05
C VAL A 358 -27.20 16.78 -0.78
N LEU A 359 -28.10 17.46 -1.46
CA LEU A 359 -29.53 17.18 -1.54
C LEU A 359 -29.85 16.77 -2.98
N SER A 360 -30.70 15.78 -3.17
CA SER A 360 -31.05 15.24 -4.49
C SER A 360 -32.54 15.18 -4.71
N SER A 361 -32.97 15.35 -5.95
CA SER A 361 -34.37 15.17 -6.38
C SER A 361 -34.79 13.71 -6.50
N ALA A 362 -33.85 12.77 -6.45
CA ALA A 362 -34.17 11.35 -6.40
C ALA A 362 -35.03 11.10 -5.16
N ALA A 363 -36.28 10.68 -5.39
CA ALA A 363 -37.22 10.34 -4.33
C ALA A 363 -36.48 9.49 -3.30
N SER A 364 -36.57 9.88 -2.02
CA SER A 364 -35.92 9.24 -0.88
C SER A 364 -35.88 7.72 -1.03
N CYS A 365 -34.79 7.20 -1.61
CA CYS A 365 -34.54 5.77 -1.63
C CYS A 365 -34.32 5.42 -0.16
N GLY A 366 -35.33 4.75 0.40
CA GLY A 366 -35.50 4.58 1.81
C GLY A 366 -34.24 4.12 2.51
N ALA A 367 -34.08 4.62 3.72
CA ALA A 367 -33.65 3.79 4.83
C ALA A 367 -34.58 2.57 4.93
N GLY A 368 -34.39 1.60 4.03
CA GLY A 368 -34.97 0.27 4.07
C GLY A 368 -33.84 -0.68 4.43
N GLY A 369 -33.95 -1.29 5.61
CA GLY A 369 -32.91 -2.08 6.23
C GLY A 369 -32.35 -3.20 5.37
N GLY A 370 -31.04 -3.19 5.18
CA GLY A 370 -30.23 -4.40 5.24
C GLY A 370 -29.63 -4.46 6.64
N GLU A 371 -30.21 -5.28 7.52
CA GLU A 371 -29.58 -5.71 8.76
C GLU A 371 -28.24 -6.37 8.45
N GLY A 372 -27.18 -5.57 8.50
CA GLY A 372 -25.79 -5.98 8.65
C GLY A 372 -25.18 -5.27 9.84
N ALA A 373 -25.95 -5.13 10.92
CA ALA A 373 -25.40 -4.71 12.20
C ALA A 373 -24.46 -5.83 12.68
N VAL A 374 -23.17 -5.67 12.43
CA VAL A 374 -22.14 -6.40 13.17
C VAL A 374 -22.25 -5.93 14.62
N ARG A 375 -23.04 -6.67 15.38
CA ARG A 375 -23.13 -6.59 16.83
C ARG A 375 -21.76 -7.01 17.36
N ILE A 376 -20.95 -6.04 17.76
CA ILE A 376 -19.76 -6.32 18.57
C ILE A 376 -20.28 -6.63 19.97
N GLU A 377 -20.63 -7.89 20.21
CA GLU A 377 -20.80 -8.41 21.55
C GLU A 377 -19.42 -8.47 22.20
N ASN A 378 -19.15 -7.51 23.09
CA ASN A 378 -18.04 -7.59 24.02
C ASN A 378 -18.31 -8.76 24.97
N ALA A 379 -17.73 -9.93 24.66
CA ALA A 379 -17.59 -11.00 25.62
C ALA A 379 -16.73 -10.49 26.78
N ARG A 380 -17.34 -10.33 27.96
CA ARG A 380 -16.62 -10.21 29.22
C ARG A 380 -16.01 -11.58 29.53
N PRO A 381 -14.73 -11.68 29.91
CA PRO A 381 -14.20 -12.93 30.44
C PRO A 381 -14.80 -13.17 31.83
N GLY A 382 -15.39 -14.35 32.00
CA GLY A 382 -15.58 -14.99 33.30
C GLY A 382 -14.32 -15.75 33.72
#